data_AF-A0A6M2A499-F1
#
_entry.id   AF-A0A6M2A499-F1
#
_cell.length_a   1.000
_cell.length_b   1.000
_cell.length_c   1.000
_cell.angle_alpha   90.00
_cell.angle_beta   90.00
_cell.angle_gamma   90.00
#
_symmetry.space_group_name_H-M   'P 1'
#
loop_
_entity.id
_entity.type
_entity.pdbx_description
1 polymer ?
#
loop_
_entity_poly.entity_id
_entity_poly.type
_entity_poly.pdbx_seq_one_letter_code
_entity_poly.pdbx_strand_id
1 'polypeptide(L)'
;LPEGPKNPYTIHKKLVALSQEEISFTPPEFEVEGQTVAFDLKTFQRGAIQEVFRKDLPEVKPDALKEFTKNLDDRLEMLGEADREKVLEAIEKLTASFKIDPRTGRPLRDPATGEPIEESLSLDALKAGSLDSDTLHSLISSEGNPVDITRAYFFVIMGYIQSQPNELTGEELLTTREKMLVQMGSLITHCSSGKKDGIFRFYHSLVPSEYKISFVQPTDLPEEQRVKKVVQSVVESELAKQFSDTFIQQLLGLEGPVAQPPHQNTYVKNLIGPIVGLPHKLIFDPHTGLLYDELIDKTREEVLNVFYQRFTADGLVKALQRNVVNRITAPESEADKTLYSDIEKMLPGVEGIWGLDEESNVVLTPLGALALLKQAGYIQTKSK
;
A
#
# COMPACT_ATOMS: atom_id res chain seq x y z
N LEU A 1 32.27 -10.46 5.70
CA LEU A 1 31.53 -10.05 4.48
C LEU A 1 32.37 -9.01 3.77
N PRO A 2 32.50 -9.03 2.43
CA PRO A 2 33.27 -8.02 1.73
C PRO A 2 32.67 -6.63 2.00
N GLU A 3 33.51 -5.68 2.40
CA GLU A 3 33.15 -4.27 2.46
C GLU A 3 33.04 -3.75 1.03
N GLY A 4 31.82 -3.63 0.55
CA GLY A 4 31.51 -3.08 -0.77
C GLY A 4 30.42 -2.02 -0.67
N PRO A 5 30.32 -1.09 -1.61
CA PRO A 5 29.32 -0.02 -1.59
C PRO A 5 27.88 -0.56 -1.58
N LYS A 6 27.67 -1.75 -2.14
CA LYS A 6 26.40 -2.50 -2.14
C LYS A 6 26.25 -3.51 -0.99
N ASN A 7 27.07 -3.42 0.05
CA ASN A 7 26.90 -4.28 1.21
C ASN A 7 25.66 -3.84 2.01
N PRO A 8 24.72 -4.74 2.35
CA PRO A 8 23.47 -4.40 3.06
C PRO A 8 23.68 -3.61 4.34
N TYR A 9 24.69 -3.98 5.15
CA TYR A 9 25.00 -3.28 6.38
C TYR A 9 25.57 -1.88 6.12
N THR A 10 26.36 -1.72 5.06
CA THR A 10 26.94 -0.43 4.68
C THR A 10 25.86 0.52 4.19
N ILE A 11 24.98 0.07 3.30
CA ILE A 11 23.83 0.84 2.80
C ILE A 11 22.87 1.18 3.94
N HIS A 12 22.52 0.22 4.80
CA HIS A 12 21.63 0.49 5.92
C HIS A 12 22.22 1.52 6.88
N LYS A 13 23.52 1.39 7.23
CA LYS A 13 24.20 2.37 8.08
C LYS A 13 24.23 3.77 7.45
N LYS A 14 24.47 3.87 6.13
CA LYS A 14 24.37 5.12 5.36
C LYS A 14 22.96 5.72 5.51
N LEU A 15 21.92 4.92 5.29
CA LEU A 15 20.52 5.38 5.38
C LEU A 15 20.11 5.78 6.81
N VAL A 16 20.60 5.07 7.84
CA VAL A 16 20.41 5.46 9.24
C VAL A 16 21.05 6.82 9.50
N ALA A 17 22.30 7.04 9.09
CA ALA A 17 22.98 8.32 9.26
C ALA A 17 22.21 9.45 8.56
N LEU A 18 21.82 9.25 7.30
CA LEU A 18 21.03 10.22 6.54
C LEU A 18 19.67 10.52 7.20
N SER A 19 19.03 9.53 7.83
CA SER A 19 17.75 9.73 8.53
C SER A 19 17.85 10.60 9.78
N GLN A 20 19.06 10.77 10.33
CA GLN A 20 19.35 11.60 11.50
C GLN A 20 19.83 13.01 11.12
N GLU A 21 20.24 13.20 9.86
CA GLU A 21 20.67 14.51 9.36
C GLU A 21 19.47 15.45 9.19
N GLU A 22 19.64 16.70 9.62
CA GLU A 22 18.66 17.75 9.38
C GLU A 22 18.60 18.05 7.88
N ILE A 23 17.39 18.00 7.31
CA ILE A 23 17.19 18.13 5.87
C ILE A 23 16.94 19.60 5.52
N SER A 24 17.88 20.20 4.80
CA SER A 24 17.73 21.52 4.21
C SER A 24 17.17 21.45 2.79
N PHE A 25 16.02 20.80 2.61
CA PHE A 25 15.33 20.78 1.31
C PHE A 25 14.09 21.67 1.37
N THR A 26 13.93 22.54 0.38
CA THR A 26 12.72 23.36 0.20
C THR A 26 12.02 22.90 -1.07
N PRO A 27 10.79 22.37 -1.00
CA PRO A 27 10.02 22.00 -2.19
C PRO A 27 9.82 23.21 -3.11
N PRO A 28 9.73 22.98 -4.43
CA PRO A 28 9.42 24.07 -5.35
C PRO A 28 8.05 24.68 -5.03
N GLU A 29 7.89 25.96 -5.38
CA GLU A 29 6.60 26.62 -5.37
C GLU A 29 5.82 26.28 -6.65
N PHE A 30 4.51 26.18 -6.53
CA PHE A 30 3.60 25.84 -7.62
C PHE A 30 2.57 26.93 -7.82
N GLU A 31 2.23 27.23 -9.07
CA GLU A 31 1.09 28.09 -9.39
C GLU A 31 -0.16 27.21 -9.57
N VAL A 32 -1.18 27.44 -8.72
CA VAL A 32 -2.47 26.75 -8.80
C VAL A 32 -3.57 27.79 -8.67
N GLU A 33 -4.46 27.87 -9.65
CA GLU A 33 -5.55 28.86 -9.69
C GLU A 33 -5.08 30.31 -9.44
N GLY A 34 -3.91 30.68 -10.00
CA GLY A 34 -3.33 32.01 -9.86
C GLY A 34 -2.74 32.35 -8.48
N GLN A 35 -2.67 31.37 -7.58
CA GLN A 35 -2.01 31.45 -6.27
C GLN A 35 -0.68 30.70 -6.28
N THR A 36 0.34 31.29 -5.64
CA THR A 36 1.61 30.63 -5.37
C THR A 36 1.48 29.76 -4.12
N VAL A 37 1.73 28.47 -4.27
CA VAL A 37 1.53 27.43 -3.27
C VAL A 37 2.86 26.73 -2.96
N ALA A 38 3.15 26.54 -1.68
CA ALA A 38 4.30 25.75 -1.22
C ALA A 38 3.82 24.60 -0.30
N PHE A 39 4.45 23.43 -0.38
CA PHE A 39 4.18 22.32 0.54
C PHE A 39 4.78 22.57 1.92
N ASP A 40 4.02 22.30 2.99
CA ASP A 40 4.51 22.34 4.37
C ASP A 40 5.04 20.96 4.79
N LEU A 41 6.33 20.73 4.58
CA LEU A 41 6.98 19.45 4.89
C LEU A 41 6.81 19.02 6.35
N LYS A 42 6.69 19.95 7.30
CA LYS A 42 6.55 19.60 8.72
C LYS A 42 5.20 18.93 8.98
N THR A 43 4.15 19.31 8.25
CA THR A 43 2.84 18.65 8.36
C THR A 43 2.86 17.29 7.71
N PHE A 44 3.45 17.18 6.52
CA PHE A 44 3.67 15.90 5.83
C PHE A 44 4.39 14.88 6.73
N GLN A 45 5.45 15.30 7.41
CA GLN A 45 6.23 14.46 8.31
C GLN A 45 5.47 13.98 9.56
N ARG A 46 4.50 14.77 10.07
CA ARG A 46 3.68 14.37 11.23
C ARG A 46 2.63 13.30 10.88
N GLY A 47 2.15 13.28 9.64
CA GLY A 47 1.17 12.29 9.16
C GLY A 47 1.74 10.89 8.92
N ALA A 48 3.07 10.75 8.85
CA ALA A 48 3.78 9.52 8.49
C ALA A 48 3.73 8.39 9.56
N ILE A 49 3.02 8.57 10.67
CA ILE A 49 2.84 7.54 11.70
C ILE A 49 1.38 7.12 11.70
N GLN A 50 1.05 6.14 10.85
CA GLN A 50 -0.27 5.51 10.91
C GLN A 50 -0.26 4.35 11.91
N GLU A 51 -1.13 4.49 12.89
CA GLU A 51 -1.44 3.48 13.88
C GLU A 51 -2.91 3.07 13.69
N VAL A 52 -3.16 1.81 13.35
CA VAL A 52 -4.53 1.27 13.29
C VAL A 52 -4.85 0.71 14.66
N PHE A 53 -5.95 1.16 15.28
CA PHE A 53 -6.36 0.60 16.56
C PHE A 53 -6.96 -0.79 16.33
N ARG A 54 -6.52 -1.77 17.11
CA ARG A 54 -6.94 -3.18 16.96
C ARG A 54 -8.46 -3.39 17.07
N LYS A 55 -9.16 -2.52 17.80
CA LYS A 55 -10.62 -2.54 17.93
C LYS A 55 -11.37 -2.31 16.61
N ASP A 56 -10.71 -1.73 15.61
CA ASP A 56 -11.28 -1.40 14.31
C ASP A 56 -11.00 -2.50 13.26
N LEU A 57 -10.34 -3.60 13.66
CA LEU A 57 -10.07 -4.74 12.80
C LEU A 57 -11.13 -5.83 12.97
N PRO A 58 -11.41 -6.61 11.92
CA PRO A 58 -12.29 -7.77 12.04
C PRO A 58 -11.71 -8.77 13.05
N GLU A 59 -12.60 -9.42 13.79
CA GLU A 59 -12.21 -10.49 14.70
C GLU A 59 -11.72 -11.69 13.87
N VAL A 60 -10.41 -11.95 13.92
CA VAL A 60 -9.80 -13.10 13.26
C VAL A 60 -9.44 -14.12 14.32
N LYS A 61 -10.03 -15.31 14.22
CA LYS A 61 -9.61 -16.45 15.03
C LYS A 61 -8.18 -16.86 14.66
N PRO A 62 -7.21 -16.83 15.60
CA PRO A 62 -5.81 -17.18 15.33
C PRO A 62 -5.62 -18.57 14.72
N ASP A 63 -6.57 -19.48 14.97
CA ASP A 63 -6.50 -20.87 14.53
C ASP A 63 -6.98 -21.09 13.09
N ALA A 64 -7.52 -20.09 12.38
CA ALA A 64 -8.13 -20.33 11.07
C ALA A 64 -7.16 -20.83 9.99
N LEU A 65 -5.89 -20.41 10.04
CA LEU A 65 -4.85 -20.95 9.13
C LEU A 65 -4.49 -22.40 9.48
N LYS A 66 -4.45 -22.73 10.78
CA LYS A 66 -4.21 -24.11 11.25
C LYS A 66 -5.40 -25.02 10.94
N GLU A 67 -6.61 -24.50 11.10
CA GLU A 67 -7.86 -25.19 10.81
C GLU A 67 -8.00 -25.46 9.31
N PHE A 68 -7.63 -24.51 8.45
CA PHE A 68 -7.54 -24.75 7.01
C PHE A 68 -6.56 -25.88 6.66
N THR A 69 -5.32 -25.84 7.17
CA THR A 69 -4.35 -26.90 6.84
C THR A 69 -4.81 -28.26 7.31
N LYS A 70 -5.38 -28.31 8.51
CA LYS A 70 -5.92 -29.55 9.04
C LYS A 70 -7.09 -30.06 8.20
N ASN A 71 -8.04 -29.20 7.85
CA ASN A 71 -9.20 -29.59 7.05
C ASN A 71 -8.81 -30.02 5.63
N LEU A 72 -7.82 -29.36 5.01
CA LEU A 72 -7.32 -29.74 3.70
C LEU A 72 -6.54 -31.06 3.75
N ASP A 73 -5.70 -31.25 4.77
CA ASP A 73 -4.95 -32.50 4.96
C ASP A 73 -5.89 -33.67 5.27
N ASP A 74 -6.81 -33.51 6.22
CA ASP A 74 -7.83 -34.50 6.54
C ASP A 74 -8.65 -34.86 5.28
N ARG A 75 -9.02 -33.87 4.45
CA ARG A 75 -9.71 -34.13 3.18
C ARG A 75 -8.83 -34.86 2.17
N LEU A 76 -7.57 -34.47 2.01
CA LEU A 76 -6.64 -35.12 1.08
C LEU A 76 -6.33 -36.57 1.49
N GLU A 77 -6.27 -36.86 2.78
CA GLU A 77 -6.11 -38.22 3.33
C GLU A 77 -7.35 -39.09 3.12
N MET A 78 -8.55 -38.49 3.11
CA MET A 78 -9.80 -39.19 2.86
C MET A 78 -10.09 -39.44 1.37
N LEU A 79 -9.32 -38.84 0.46
CA LEU A 79 -9.46 -39.02 -0.99
C LEU A 79 -8.63 -40.21 -1.50
N GLY A 80 -9.13 -40.89 -2.54
CA GLY A 80 -8.32 -41.84 -3.30
C GLY A 80 -7.20 -41.13 -4.07
N GLU A 81 -6.11 -41.85 -4.39
CA GLU A 81 -4.92 -41.27 -5.05
C GLU A 81 -5.25 -40.43 -6.29
N ALA A 82 -6.15 -40.92 -7.15
CA ALA A 82 -6.53 -40.22 -8.37
C ALA A 82 -7.25 -38.89 -8.13
N ASP A 83 -8.05 -38.78 -7.06
CA ASP A 83 -8.74 -37.53 -6.72
C ASP A 83 -7.82 -36.59 -5.95
N ARG A 84 -6.91 -37.14 -5.14
CA ARG A 84 -5.84 -36.38 -4.50
C ARG A 84 -4.94 -35.71 -5.55
N GLU A 85 -4.56 -36.44 -6.60
CA GLU A 85 -3.74 -35.91 -7.70
C GLU A 85 -4.45 -34.76 -8.43
N LYS A 86 -5.76 -34.88 -8.69
CA LYS A 86 -6.55 -33.78 -9.28
C LYS A 86 -6.58 -32.54 -8.38
N VAL A 87 -6.71 -32.70 -7.07
CA VAL A 87 -6.70 -31.57 -6.12
C VAL A 87 -5.33 -30.89 -6.14
N LEU A 88 -4.24 -31.65 -6.16
CA LEU A 88 -2.88 -31.12 -6.25
C LEU A 88 -2.66 -30.39 -7.58
N GLU A 89 -3.09 -30.95 -8.70
CA GLU A 89 -3.02 -30.31 -10.02
C GLU A 89 -3.83 -29.00 -10.04
N ALA A 90 -4.99 -28.96 -9.38
CA ALA A 90 -5.78 -27.74 -9.25
C ALA A 90 -5.06 -26.66 -8.42
N ILE A 91 -4.37 -27.04 -7.33
CA ILE A 91 -3.54 -26.12 -6.53
C ILE A 91 -2.39 -25.58 -7.38
N GLU A 92 -1.72 -26.43 -8.16
CA GLU A 92 -0.62 -26.02 -9.04
C GLU A 92 -1.10 -25.05 -10.12
N LYS A 93 -2.20 -25.37 -10.82
CA LYS A 93 -2.81 -24.48 -11.83
C LYS A 93 -3.23 -23.15 -11.23
N LEU A 94 -3.84 -23.17 -10.03
CA LEU A 94 -4.24 -21.96 -9.33
C LEU A 94 -3.01 -21.11 -9.05
N THR A 95 -1.99 -21.70 -8.42
CA THR A 95 -0.72 -21.04 -8.08
C THR A 95 -0.05 -20.45 -9.31
N ALA A 96 -0.01 -21.19 -10.42
CA ALA A 96 0.59 -20.76 -11.69
C ALA A 96 -0.12 -19.53 -12.28
N SER A 97 -1.44 -19.40 -12.12
CA SER A 97 -2.15 -18.21 -12.62
C SER A 97 -1.78 -16.93 -11.87
N PHE A 98 -1.36 -17.03 -10.60
CA PHE A 98 -0.83 -15.91 -9.81
C PHE A 98 0.67 -15.67 -9.99
N LYS A 99 1.36 -16.58 -10.68
CA LYS A 99 2.69 -16.31 -11.22
C LYS A 99 2.65 -15.40 -12.45
N ILE A 100 1.52 -14.75 -12.73
CA ILE A 100 1.40 -13.76 -13.77
C ILE A 100 1.14 -12.43 -13.08
N ASP A 101 1.93 -11.42 -13.41
CA ASP A 101 1.69 -10.06 -12.96
C ASP A 101 0.35 -9.58 -13.54
N PRO A 102 -0.69 -9.34 -12.70
CA PRO A 102 -2.01 -8.98 -13.18
C PRO A 102 -2.05 -7.62 -13.88
N ARG A 103 -1.03 -6.77 -13.70
CA ARG A 103 -0.92 -5.46 -14.37
C ARG A 103 -0.37 -5.59 -15.79
N THR A 104 0.53 -6.55 -16.01
CA THR A 104 1.27 -6.68 -17.28
C THR A 104 0.92 -7.95 -18.06
N GLY A 105 0.24 -8.90 -17.44
CA GLY A 105 -0.05 -10.22 -18.00
C GLY A 105 1.19 -11.08 -18.21
N ARG A 106 2.34 -10.71 -17.62
CA ARG A 106 3.63 -11.40 -17.84
C ARG A 106 3.98 -12.34 -16.67
N PRO A 107 4.70 -13.46 -16.92
CA PRO A 107 5.19 -14.31 -15.85
C PRO A 107 6.04 -13.53 -14.84
N LEU A 108 5.87 -13.84 -13.55
CA LEU A 108 6.73 -13.40 -12.47
C LEU A 108 8.13 -13.97 -12.70
N ARG A 109 9.13 -13.11 -12.52
CA ARG A 109 10.54 -13.43 -12.75
C ARG A 109 11.32 -13.35 -11.43
N ASP A 110 12.25 -14.26 -11.26
CA ASP A 110 13.16 -14.30 -10.12
C ASP A 110 13.96 -12.99 -10.09
N PRO A 111 14.04 -12.36 -8.92
CA PRO A 111 14.70 -11.09 -8.77
C PRO A 111 16.23 -11.14 -8.96
N ALA A 112 16.88 -12.20 -8.51
CA ALA A 112 18.32 -12.35 -8.64
C ALA A 112 18.75 -12.73 -10.06
N THR A 113 17.94 -13.54 -10.75
CA THR A 113 18.34 -14.14 -12.04
C THR A 113 17.63 -13.56 -13.25
N GLY A 114 16.48 -12.91 -13.06
CA GLY A 114 15.64 -12.41 -14.17
C GLY A 114 14.93 -13.53 -14.95
N GLU A 115 15.15 -14.79 -14.57
CA GLU A 115 14.50 -15.95 -15.16
C GLU A 115 13.04 -16.05 -14.71
N PRO A 116 12.13 -16.63 -15.50
CA PRO A 116 10.80 -16.99 -15.02
C PRO A 116 10.90 -17.82 -13.74
N ILE A 117 10.04 -17.58 -12.76
CA ILE A 117 10.00 -18.42 -11.55
C ILE A 117 9.32 -19.75 -11.93
N GLU A 118 10.11 -20.71 -12.42
CA GLU A 118 9.62 -22.00 -12.93
C GLU A 118 9.23 -23.01 -11.85
N GLU A 119 9.54 -22.77 -10.57
CA GLU A 119 9.26 -23.74 -9.50
C GLU A 119 7.75 -23.88 -9.23
N SER A 120 7.11 -24.95 -9.68
CA SER A 120 5.78 -25.30 -9.17
C SER A 120 5.88 -25.48 -7.66
N LEU A 121 5.09 -24.71 -6.89
CA LEU A 121 5.07 -24.89 -5.45
C LEU A 121 4.21 -26.10 -5.13
N SER A 122 4.81 -27.09 -4.47
CA SER A 122 4.06 -28.14 -3.81
C SER A 122 3.29 -27.56 -2.62
N LEU A 123 2.23 -28.27 -2.21
CA LEU A 123 1.50 -27.95 -0.99
C LEU A 123 2.42 -27.85 0.23
N ASP A 124 3.46 -28.69 0.30
CA ASP A 124 4.44 -28.68 1.38
C ASP A 124 5.33 -27.44 1.36
N ALA A 125 5.69 -26.94 0.16
CA ALA A 125 6.44 -25.69 0.03
C ALA A 125 5.60 -24.46 0.45
N LEU A 126 4.30 -24.47 0.14
CA LEU A 126 3.36 -23.47 0.66
C LEU A 126 3.27 -23.52 2.19
N LYS A 127 3.22 -24.72 2.79
CA LYS A 127 3.20 -24.90 4.25
C LYS A 127 4.46 -24.34 4.91
N ALA A 128 5.64 -24.74 4.44
CA ALA A 128 6.93 -24.34 5.02
C ALA A 128 7.21 -22.82 4.87
N GLY A 129 6.87 -22.23 3.72
CA GLY A 129 7.13 -20.80 3.45
C GLY A 129 6.15 -19.84 4.14
N SER A 130 4.91 -20.28 4.35
CA SER A 130 3.82 -19.45 4.88
C SER A 130 3.60 -19.67 6.38
N LEU A 131 3.56 -20.90 6.86
CA LEU A 131 3.05 -21.20 8.20
C LEU A 131 4.13 -21.13 9.28
N ASP A 132 5.35 -21.59 8.96
CA ASP A 132 6.51 -21.53 9.87
C ASP A 132 7.24 -20.17 9.82
N SER A 133 6.62 -19.20 9.16
CA SER A 133 7.12 -17.84 9.11
C SER A 133 7.00 -17.20 10.50
N ASP A 134 8.12 -17.04 11.21
CA ASP A 134 8.22 -16.25 12.44
C ASP A 134 7.55 -14.86 12.30
N THR A 135 7.57 -14.31 11.08
CA THR A 135 6.85 -13.09 10.73
C THR A 135 5.33 -13.28 10.89
N LEU A 136 4.72 -14.32 10.30
CA LEU A 136 3.28 -14.57 10.40
C LEU A 136 2.85 -14.89 11.84
N HIS A 137 3.64 -15.68 12.58
CA HIS A 137 3.44 -15.88 14.01
C HIS A 137 3.56 -14.59 14.83
N SER A 138 4.51 -13.70 14.52
CA SER A 138 4.68 -12.40 15.19
C SER A 138 3.58 -11.38 14.85
N LEU A 139 2.96 -11.49 13.67
CA LEU A 139 1.87 -10.61 13.21
C LEU A 139 0.56 -10.90 13.95
N ILE A 140 0.34 -12.16 14.36
CA ILE A 140 -0.89 -12.64 15.03
C ILE A 140 -0.83 -12.46 16.57
N SER A 141 0.37 -12.44 17.17
CA SER A 141 0.56 -12.70 18.61
C SER A 141 0.62 -11.50 19.56
N SER A 142 0.58 -10.24 19.11
CA SER A 142 0.69 -9.08 20.03
C SER A 142 -0.65 -8.42 20.35
N GLU A 143 -1.18 -8.67 21.54
CA GLU A 143 -2.34 -7.96 22.11
C GLU A 143 -1.98 -6.58 22.68
N GLY A 144 -2.89 -5.62 22.51
CA GLY A 144 -2.96 -4.41 23.34
C GLY A 144 -2.39 -3.09 22.78
N ASN A 145 -1.70 -3.09 21.63
CA ASN A 145 -1.11 -1.86 21.06
C ASN A 145 -1.62 -1.56 19.64
N PRO A 146 -1.49 -0.31 19.16
CA PRO A 146 -1.70 0.03 17.75
C PRO A 146 -0.93 -0.95 16.86
N VAL A 147 -1.64 -1.48 15.87
CA VAL A 147 -1.11 -2.48 14.95
C VAL A 147 -0.56 -1.78 13.72
N ASP A 148 0.59 -2.24 13.24
CA ASP A 148 1.16 -1.73 12.00
C ASP A 148 0.21 -2.03 10.82
N ILE A 149 0.25 -1.17 9.80
CA ILE A 149 -0.68 -1.25 8.67
C ILE A 149 -0.60 -2.59 7.91
N THR A 150 0.56 -3.25 7.90
CA THR A 150 0.69 -4.57 7.25
C THR A 150 -0.03 -5.66 8.05
N ARG A 151 0.04 -5.61 9.38
CA ARG A 151 -0.81 -6.46 10.25
C ARG A 151 -2.28 -6.19 10.01
N ALA A 152 -2.65 -4.92 9.97
CA ALA A 152 -4.02 -4.51 9.74
C ALA A 152 -4.57 -5.09 8.42
N TYR A 153 -3.81 -4.98 7.33
CA TYR A 153 -4.15 -5.60 6.05
C TYR A 153 -4.27 -7.12 6.14
N PHE A 154 -3.34 -7.78 6.83
CA PHE A 154 -3.41 -9.23 7.05
C PHE A 154 -4.68 -9.65 7.79
N PHE A 155 -5.05 -8.95 8.86
CA PHE A 155 -6.28 -9.22 9.60
C PHE A 155 -7.52 -9.05 8.72
N VAL A 156 -7.57 -8.01 7.89
CA VAL A 156 -8.66 -7.84 6.93
C VAL A 156 -8.72 -8.97 5.91
N ILE A 157 -7.59 -9.35 5.33
CA ILE A 157 -7.54 -10.47 4.38
C ILE A 157 -8.07 -11.74 5.04
N MET A 158 -7.63 -12.05 6.26
CA MET A 158 -8.08 -13.23 6.98
C MET A 158 -9.57 -13.18 7.33
N GLY A 159 -10.09 -12.02 7.74
CA GLY A 159 -11.52 -11.83 7.98
C GLY A 159 -12.34 -12.04 6.70
N TYR A 160 -11.88 -11.51 5.56
CA TYR A 160 -12.49 -11.72 4.26
C TYR A 160 -12.47 -13.19 3.83
N ILE A 161 -11.34 -13.87 3.99
CA ILE A 161 -11.21 -15.30 3.70
C ILE A 161 -12.18 -16.12 4.58
N GLN A 162 -12.26 -15.80 5.88
CA GLN A 162 -13.15 -16.48 6.81
C GLN A 162 -14.63 -16.26 6.46
N SER A 163 -15.00 -15.12 5.88
CA SER A 163 -16.39 -14.90 5.45
C SER A 163 -16.75 -15.63 4.17
N GLN A 164 -15.77 -16.18 3.43
CA GLN A 164 -16.04 -16.94 2.21
C GLN A 164 -16.66 -18.32 2.51
N PRO A 165 -17.47 -18.85 1.57
CA PRO A 165 -18.00 -20.21 1.65
C PRO A 165 -16.91 -21.25 1.86
N ASN A 166 -17.17 -22.19 2.77
CA ASN A 166 -16.29 -23.31 3.11
C ASN A 166 -16.89 -24.66 2.71
N GLU A 167 -17.82 -24.64 1.77
CA GLU A 167 -18.46 -25.83 1.23
C GLU A 167 -18.04 -25.98 -0.22
N LEU A 168 -17.94 -27.22 -0.69
CA LEU A 168 -17.71 -27.51 -2.10
C LEU A 168 -19.02 -27.30 -2.84
N THR A 169 -18.96 -26.56 -3.94
CA THR A 169 -20.11 -26.34 -4.82
C THR A 169 -19.88 -27.06 -6.15
N GLY A 170 -20.73 -28.03 -6.47
CA GLY A 170 -20.68 -28.75 -7.75
C GLY A 170 -19.46 -29.66 -7.89
N GLU A 171 -18.76 -29.56 -9.03
CA GLU A 171 -17.59 -30.38 -9.38
C GLU A 171 -16.26 -29.76 -8.91
N GLU A 172 -16.31 -28.71 -8.08
CA GLU A 172 -15.11 -28.04 -7.61
C GLU A 172 -14.31 -28.89 -6.62
N LEU A 173 -12.98 -28.80 -6.71
CA LEU A 173 -12.04 -29.57 -5.88
C LEU A 173 -11.61 -28.83 -4.60
N LEU A 174 -11.72 -27.50 -4.62
CA LEU A 174 -11.37 -26.61 -3.52
C LEU A 174 -12.53 -25.67 -3.25
N THR A 175 -12.82 -25.40 -1.99
CA THR A 175 -13.81 -24.38 -1.60
C THR A 175 -13.29 -22.99 -1.96
N THR A 176 -14.18 -21.99 -2.02
CA THR A 176 -13.78 -20.59 -2.23
C THR A 176 -12.77 -20.14 -1.17
N ARG A 177 -13.02 -20.47 0.10
CA ARG A 177 -12.09 -20.17 1.20
C ARG A 177 -10.70 -20.79 0.97
N GLU A 178 -10.66 -22.07 0.59
CA GLU A 178 -9.40 -22.78 0.34
C GLU A 178 -8.63 -22.19 -0.84
N LYS A 179 -9.33 -21.87 -1.95
CA LYS A 179 -8.74 -21.18 -3.10
C LYS A 179 -8.09 -19.87 -2.68
N MET A 180 -8.77 -19.05 -1.87
CA MET A 180 -8.24 -17.75 -1.43
C MET A 180 -7.03 -17.88 -0.50
N LEU A 181 -6.98 -18.91 0.35
CA LEU A 181 -5.81 -19.18 1.20
C LEU A 181 -4.60 -19.62 0.38
N VAL A 182 -4.80 -20.50 -0.61
CA VAL A 182 -3.73 -20.90 -1.54
C VAL A 182 -3.22 -19.69 -2.33
N GLN A 183 -4.13 -18.83 -2.79
CA GLN A 183 -3.78 -17.58 -3.49
C GLN A 183 -2.94 -16.65 -2.62
N MET A 184 -3.35 -16.46 -1.37
CA MET A 184 -2.63 -15.62 -0.41
C MET A 184 -1.23 -16.17 -0.13
N GLY A 185 -1.12 -17.48 0.13
CA GLY A 185 0.15 -18.17 0.33
C GLY A 185 1.08 -17.98 -0.88
N SER A 186 0.57 -18.22 -2.09
CA SER A 186 1.33 -18.05 -3.34
C SER A 186 1.86 -16.62 -3.52
N LEU A 187 1.03 -15.61 -3.24
CA LEU A 187 1.43 -14.19 -3.37
C LEU A 187 2.46 -13.78 -2.32
N ILE A 188 2.45 -14.40 -1.13
CA ILE A 188 3.43 -14.13 -0.07
C ILE A 188 4.77 -14.82 -0.37
N THR A 189 4.74 -16.05 -0.93
CA THR A 189 5.95 -16.83 -1.23
C THR A 189 6.68 -16.34 -2.48
N HIS A 190 5.96 -15.92 -3.53
CA HIS A 190 6.56 -15.51 -4.81
C HIS A 190 6.86 -14.02 -4.95
N CYS A 191 6.61 -13.21 -3.90
CA CYS A 191 6.91 -11.80 -3.97
C CYS A 191 8.40 -11.55 -3.67
N SER A 192 9.15 -11.13 -4.69
CA SER A 192 10.56 -10.77 -4.59
C SER A 192 10.87 -9.64 -3.58
N SER A 193 9.88 -8.78 -3.31
CA SER A 193 9.93 -7.71 -2.29
C SER A 193 9.83 -8.21 -0.84
N GLY A 194 9.46 -9.48 -0.65
CA GLY A 194 9.13 -10.06 0.64
C GLY A 194 7.63 -10.02 1.01
N LYS A 195 7.32 -10.70 2.12
CA LYS A 195 5.97 -11.03 2.62
C LYS A 195 5.01 -9.85 2.73
N LYS A 196 5.51 -8.64 3.03
CA LYS A 196 4.68 -7.42 3.19
C LYS A 196 4.04 -6.96 1.89
N ASP A 197 4.76 -7.07 0.79
CA ASP A 197 4.28 -6.60 -0.52
C ASP A 197 3.29 -7.62 -1.13
N GLY A 198 3.46 -8.91 -0.83
CA GLY A 198 2.46 -9.94 -1.09
C GLY A 198 1.13 -9.69 -0.36
N ILE A 199 1.20 -9.39 0.95
CA ILE A 199 0.02 -8.98 1.76
C ILE A 199 -0.62 -7.72 1.17
N PHE A 200 0.19 -6.70 0.88
CA PHE A 200 -0.29 -5.45 0.28
C PHE A 200 -1.01 -5.69 -1.05
N ARG A 201 -0.43 -6.50 -1.95
CA ARG A 201 -1.01 -6.82 -3.25
C ARG A 201 -2.33 -7.57 -3.11
N PHE A 202 -2.39 -8.58 -2.24
CA PHE A 202 -3.63 -9.32 -1.99
C PHE A 202 -4.72 -8.38 -1.47
N TYR A 203 -4.39 -7.57 -0.46
CA TYR A 203 -5.31 -6.60 0.13
C TYR A 203 -5.86 -5.62 -0.91
N HIS A 204 -5.00 -5.01 -1.73
CA HIS A 204 -5.47 -4.01 -2.68
C HIS A 204 -6.18 -4.58 -3.91
N SER A 205 -5.80 -5.78 -4.36
CA SER A 205 -6.22 -6.32 -5.65
C SER A 205 -7.34 -7.35 -5.56
N LEU A 206 -7.44 -8.10 -4.45
CA LEU A 206 -8.34 -9.25 -4.32
C LEU A 206 -9.37 -9.09 -3.20
N VAL A 207 -9.10 -8.26 -2.19
CA VAL A 207 -10.10 -7.96 -1.16
C VAL A 207 -11.10 -6.95 -1.72
N PRO A 208 -12.42 -7.23 -1.66
CA PRO A 208 -13.46 -6.27 -2.05
C PRO A 208 -13.45 -5.02 -1.17
N SER A 209 -13.93 -3.88 -1.69
CA SER A 209 -13.88 -2.59 -1.00
C SER A 209 -14.59 -2.61 0.36
N GLU A 210 -15.67 -3.37 0.49
CA GLU A 210 -16.47 -3.50 1.72
C GLU A 210 -15.72 -4.23 2.85
N TYR A 211 -14.69 -5.00 2.54
CA TYR A 211 -13.84 -5.67 3.53
C TYR A 211 -12.59 -4.88 3.84
N LYS A 212 -12.16 -3.99 2.94
CA LYS A 212 -10.97 -3.16 3.16
C LYS A 212 -11.15 -2.39 4.45
N ILE A 213 -10.03 -2.11 5.13
CA ILE A 213 -9.97 -1.12 6.19
C ILE A 213 -10.46 0.18 5.57
N SER A 214 -11.77 0.40 5.69
CA SER A 214 -12.28 1.73 5.87
C SER A 214 -11.59 2.13 7.15
N PHE A 215 -10.70 3.13 7.09
CA PHE A 215 -10.32 3.83 8.30
C PHE A 215 -11.65 4.37 8.79
N VAL A 216 -12.36 3.59 9.62
CA VAL A 216 -13.65 3.95 10.17
C VAL A 216 -13.32 5.25 10.84
N GLN A 217 -13.73 6.33 10.15
CA GLN A 217 -13.76 7.66 10.70
C GLN A 217 -14.63 7.43 11.92
N PRO A 218 -14.08 7.45 13.15
CA PRO A 218 -14.95 7.38 14.30
C PRO A 218 -15.97 8.48 14.05
N THR A 219 -17.25 8.13 13.91
CA THR A 219 -18.32 9.11 13.74
C THR A 219 -18.31 10.08 14.92
N ASP A 220 -17.73 9.64 16.03
CA ASP A 220 -17.45 10.38 17.25
C ASP A 220 -16.31 11.41 17.13
N LEU A 221 -15.55 11.41 16.04
CA LEU A 221 -14.56 12.46 15.83
C LEU A 221 -15.26 13.80 15.55
N PRO A 222 -14.72 14.91 16.06
CA PRO A 222 -15.12 16.24 15.62
C PRO A 222 -15.07 16.36 14.10
N GLU A 223 -16.00 17.10 13.53
CA GLU A 223 -16.21 17.29 12.08
C GLU A 223 -14.89 17.66 11.36
N GLU A 224 -14.15 18.62 11.93
CA GLU A 224 -12.85 19.05 11.42
C GLU A 224 -11.82 17.90 11.33
N GLN A 225 -11.81 17.00 12.31
CA GLN A 225 -10.90 15.85 12.30
C GLN A 225 -11.30 14.82 11.24
N ARG A 226 -12.61 14.67 10.97
CA ARG A 226 -13.08 13.78 9.90
C ARG A 226 -12.61 14.26 8.54
N VAL A 227 -12.78 15.55 8.26
CA VAL A 227 -12.32 16.16 7.01
C VAL A 227 -10.79 16.08 6.90
N LYS A 228 -10.04 16.40 7.96
CA LYS A 228 -8.57 16.27 7.98
C LYS A 228 -8.11 14.85 7.68
N LYS A 229 -8.80 13.82 8.17
CA LYS A 229 -8.51 12.42 7.85
C LYS A 229 -8.78 12.07 6.39
N VAL A 230 -9.85 12.61 5.77
CA VAL A 230 -10.09 12.44 4.32
C VAL A 230 -8.94 13.06 3.53
N VAL A 231 -8.57 14.30 3.86
CA VAL A 231 -7.44 14.98 3.21
C VAL A 231 -6.14 14.19 3.37
N GLN A 232 -5.85 13.73 4.60
CA GLN A 232 -4.67 12.91 4.88
C GLN A 232 -4.65 11.62 4.06
N SER A 233 -5.76 10.89 3.99
CA SER A 233 -5.88 9.66 3.21
C SER A 233 -5.59 9.89 1.72
N VAL A 234 -6.06 11.00 1.17
CA VAL A 234 -5.76 11.38 -0.23
C VAL A 234 -4.27 11.68 -0.38
N VAL A 235 -3.70 12.51 0.51
CA VAL A 235 -2.28 12.86 0.48
C VAL A 235 -1.40 11.61 0.52
N GLU A 236 -1.64 10.71 1.46
CA GLU A 236 -0.87 9.46 1.59
C GLU A 236 -1.01 8.56 0.36
N SER A 237 -2.22 8.45 -0.20
CA SER A 237 -2.43 7.70 -1.44
C SER A 237 -1.62 8.27 -2.60
N GLU A 238 -1.63 9.60 -2.76
CA GLU A 238 -0.87 10.28 -3.81
C GLU A 238 0.64 10.19 -3.59
N LEU A 239 1.13 10.31 -2.35
CA LEU A 239 2.54 10.10 -2.00
C LEU A 239 3.00 8.69 -2.33
N ALA A 240 2.22 7.67 -1.94
CA ALA A 240 2.56 6.27 -2.19
C ALA A 240 2.64 5.96 -3.69
N LYS A 241 1.75 6.54 -4.51
CA LYS A 241 1.75 6.38 -5.97
C LYS A 241 3.01 6.91 -6.64
N GLN A 242 3.73 7.85 -6.01
CA GLN A 242 4.96 8.39 -6.59
C GLN A 242 6.11 7.38 -6.60
N PHE A 243 6.11 6.42 -5.67
CA PHE A 243 7.16 5.40 -5.58
C PHE A 243 6.83 4.19 -6.45
N SER A 244 6.81 4.42 -7.76
CA SER A 244 6.54 3.43 -8.80
C SER A 244 7.77 3.14 -9.66
N ASP A 245 7.69 2.09 -10.48
CA ASP A 245 8.75 1.76 -11.44
C ASP A 245 9.02 2.92 -12.41
N THR A 246 7.98 3.65 -12.80
CA THR A 246 8.12 4.85 -13.64
C THR A 246 8.87 5.98 -12.97
N PHE A 247 8.90 6.05 -11.63
CA PHE A 247 9.71 7.02 -10.90
C PHE A 247 11.18 6.62 -10.91
N ILE A 248 11.48 5.35 -10.72
CA ILE A 248 12.85 4.84 -10.84
C ILE A 248 13.37 4.99 -12.28
N GLN A 249 12.55 4.72 -13.29
CA GLN A 249 12.90 4.95 -14.70
C GLN A 249 13.28 6.41 -14.95
N GLN A 250 12.47 7.35 -14.48
CA GLN A 250 12.74 8.78 -14.65
C GLN A 250 14.00 9.21 -13.89
N LEU A 251 14.19 8.71 -12.67
CA LEU A 251 15.35 9.03 -11.84
C LEU A 251 16.67 8.58 -12.46
N LEU A 252 16.64 7.45 -13.18
CA LEU A 252 17.82 6.81 -13.79
C LEU A 252 17.93 7.02 -15.31
N GLY A 253 16.95 7.68 -15.93
CA GLY A 253 16.90 7.85 -17.39
C GLY A 253 16.73 6.53 -18.17
N LEU A 254 16.01 5.55 -17.59
CA LEU A 254 15.79 4.25 -18.23
C LEU A 254 14.60 4.30 -19.18
N GLU A 255 14.78 3.79 -20.40
CA GLU A 255 13.70 3.61 -21.38
C GLU A 255 12.95 2.27 -21.21
N GLY A 256 13.57 1.32 -20.49
CA GLY A 256 13.09 -0.06 -20.32
C GLY A 256 12.55 -0.37 -18.92
N PRO A 257 12.08 -1.61 -18.68
CA PRO A 257 11.60 -2.03 -17.37
C PRO A 257 12.69 -1.93 -16.31
N VAL A 258 12.30 -1.55 -15.09
CA VAL A 258 13.21 -1.49 -13.95
C VAL A 258 13.56 -2.91 -13.52
N ALA A 259 14.82 -3.30 -13.59
CA ALA A 259 15.29 -4.48 -12.89
C ALA A 259 15.13 -4.30 -11.37
N GLN A 260 14.56 -5.32 -10.73
CA GLN A 260 14.38 -5.38 -9.29
C GLN A 260 13.61 -4.22 -8.65
N PRO A 261 12.42 -3.86 -9.18
CA PRO A 261 11.68 -2.71 -8.68
C PRO A 261 11.45 -2.69 -7.16
N PRO A 262 11.17 -3.82 -6.49
CA PRO A 262 11.02 -3.83 -5.04
C PRO A 262 12.22 -3.28 -4.26
N HIS A 263 13.44 -3.65 -4.65
CA HIS A 263 14.66 -3.22 -3.97
C HIS A 263 14.97 -1.76 -4.27
N GLN A 264 14.81 -1.33 -5.53
CA GLN A 264 14.96 0.09 -5.90
C GLN A 264 13.96 0.96 -5.13
N ASN A 265 12.69 0.56 -5.11
CA ASN A 265 11.64 1.27 -4.40
C ASN A 265 11.88 1.30 -2.88
N THR A 266 12.33 0.19 -2.29
CA THR A 266 12.67 0.14 -0.87
C THR A 266 13.82 1.08 -0.54
N TYR A 267 14.88 1.09 -1.35
CA TYR A 267 16.00 2.01 -1.20
C TYR A 267 15.56 3.47 -1.29
N VAL A 268 14.76 3.84 -2.30
CA VAL A 268 14.32 5.23 -2.46
C VAL A 268 13.31 5.67 -1.37
N LYS A 269 12.40 4.78 -0.95
CA LYS A 269 11.51 5.03 0.19
C LYS A 269 12.30 5.22 1.49
N ASN A 270 13.35 4.42 1.72
CA ASN A 270 14.25 4.62 2.84
C ASN A 270 14.98 5.97 2.76
N LEU A 271 15.35 6.39 1.55
CA LEU A 271 16.16 7.58 1.31
C LEU A 271 15.38 8.88 1.50
N ILE A 272 14.13 8.95 1.00
CA ILE A 272 13.34 10.19 0.99
C ILE A 272 11.94 10.07 1.62
N GLY A 273 11.45 8.86 1.91
CA GLY A 273 10.09 8.62 2.39
C GLY A 273 9.72 9.46 3.61
N PRO A 274 10.51 9.42 4.71
CA PRO A 274 10.26 10.26 5.87
C PRO A 274 10.25 11.76 5.54
N ILE A 275 11.09 12.20 4.59
CA ILE A 275 11.23 13.61 4.21
C ILE A 275 9.94 14.13 3.59
N VAL A 276 9.38 13.36 2.66
CA VAL A 276 8.16 13.70 1.91
C VAL A 276 6.88 13.35 2.66
N GLY A 277 6.98 12.88 3.91
CA GLY A 277 5.82 12.50 4.72
C GLY A 277 5.19 11.16 4.36
N LEU A 278 5.87 10.31 3.60
CA LEU A 278 5.42 8.94 3.37
C LEU A 278 5.47 8.18 4.71
N PRO A 279 4.41 7.47 5.13
CA PRO A 279 4.41 6.63 6.33
C PRO A 279 5.29 5.39 6.16
N HIS A 280 6.60 5.61 6.14
CA HIS A 280 7.62 4.61 5.84
C HIS A 280 8.66 4.57 6.96
N LYS A 281 8.76 3.41 7.62
CA LYS A 281 9.85 3.14 8.56
C LYS A 281 11.04 2.61 7.78
N LEU A 282 12.25 3.00 8.17
CA LEU A 282 13.48 2.50 7.56
C LEU A 282 13.49 0.96 7.56
N ILE A 283 13.57 0.36 6.38
CA ILE A 283 13.57 -1.09 6.18
C ILE A 283 14.99 -1.55 5.87
N PHE A 284 15.48 -2.57 6.57
CA PHE A 284 16.72 -3.26 6.19
C PHE A 284 16.46 -4.12 4.94
N ASP A 285 17.23 -3.90 3.88
CA ASP A 285 17.16 -4.70 2.64
C ASP A 285 18.41 -5.57 2.52
N PRO A 286 18.31 -6.92 2.62
CA PRO A 286 19.46 -7.81 2.47
C PRO A 286 19.94 -7.92 1.01
N HIS A 287 19.19 -7.44 0.03
CA HIS A 287 19.47 -7.59 -1.40
C HIS A 287 20.01 -6.31 -2.05
N THR A 288 20.66 -5.43 -1.29
CA THR A 288 21.27 -4.20 -1.82
C THR A 288 22.31 -4.42 -2.93
N GLY A 289 22.81 -5.65 -3.10
CA GLY A 289 23.58 -6.09 -4.28
C GLY A 289 22.84 -5.93 -5.62
N LEU A 290 21.51 -5.88 -5.59
CA LEU A 290 20.63 -5.74 -6.77
C LEU A 290 20.31 -4.27 -7.11
N LEU A 291 20.78 -3.31 -6.32
CA LEU A 291 20.57 -1.89 -6.61
C LEU A 291 21.39 -1.44 -7.82
N TYR A 292 20.86 -0.48 -8.59
CA TYR A 292 21.67 0.22 -9.59
C TYR A 292 22.78 1.02 -8.90
N ASP A 293 23.98 1.00 -9.46
CA ASP A 293 25.09 1.83 -8.94
C ASP A 293 24.72 3.31 -9.04
N GLU A 294 24.13 3.69 -10.18
CA GLU A 294 23.66 5.04 -10.47
C GLU A 294 22.63 5.51 -9.43
N LEU A 295 21.79 4.60 -8.91
CA LEU A 295 20.82 4.93 -7.87
C LEU A 295 21.48 5.16 -6.51
N ILE A 296 22.52 4.41 -6.19
CA ILE A 296 23.27 4.55 -4.92
C ILE A 296 24.05 5.87 -4.91
N ASP A 297 24.53 6.28 -6.07
CA ASP A 297 25.30 7.51 -6.29
C ASP A 297 24.44 8.77 -6.29
N LYS A 298 23.11 8.64 -6.48
CA LYS A 298 22.18 9.77 -6.36
C LYS A 298 22.19 10.35 -4.95
N THR A 299 22.28 11.67 -4.88
CA THR A 299 22.07 12.44 -3.66
C THR A 299 20.59 12.48 -3.28
N ARG A 300 20.29 12.70 -2.00
CA ARG A 300 18.90 12.90 -1.54
C ARG A 300 18.21 14.04 -2.28
N GLU A 301 18.92 15.13 -2.55
CA GLU A 301 18.40 16.30 -3.26
C GLU A 301 17.99 15.98 -4.70
N GLU A 302 18.81 15.24 -5.45
CA GLU A 302 18.45 14.81 -6.81
C GLU A 302 17.18 13.96 -6.81
N VAL A 303 17.05 13.04 -5.86
CA VAL A 303 15.87 12.17 -5.73
C VAL A 303 14.62 12.99 -5.37
N LEU A 304 14.75 13.96 -4.45
CA LEU A 304 13.67 14.88 -4.08
C LEU A 304 13.26 15.77 -5.25
N ASN A 305 14.20 16.25 -6.05
CA ASN A 305 13.91 17.06 -7.23
C ASN A 305 13.07 16.28 -8.26
N VAL A 306 13.43 15.02 -8.55
CA VAL A 306 12.63 14.18 -9.45
C VAL A 306 11.27 13.85 -8.82
N PHE A 307 11.20 13.66 -7.51
CA PHE A 307 9.94 13.43 -6.80
C PHE A 307 8.97 14.61 -6.98
N TYR A 308 9.41 15.85 -6.75
CA TYR A 308 8.55 17.03 -6.85
C TYR A 308 8.25 17.49 -8.29
N GLN A 309 8.96 16.98 -9.29
CA GLN A 309 8.52 17.10 -10.69
C GLN A 309 7.22 16.32 -10.96
N ARG A 310 6.95 15.27 -10.19
CA ARG A 310 5.78 14.41 -10.34
C ARG A 310 4.70 14.73 -9.31
N PHE A 311 5.11 14.95 -8.07
CA PHE A 311 4.23 15.29 -6.96
C PHE A 311 4.01 16.81 -6.92
N THR A 312 3.00 17.27 -7.65
CA THR A 312 2.68 18.70 -7.79
C THR A 312 1.45 19.09 -6.97
N ALA A 313 1.36 20.38 -6.60
CA ALA A 313 0.18 20.90 -5.89
C ALA A 313 -1.10 20.76 -6.73
N ASP A 314 -1.04 21.00 -8.04
CA ASP A 314 -2.16 20.79 -8.97
C ASP A 314 -2.61 19.32 -9.02
N GLY A 315 -1.65 18.38 -9.07
CA GLY A 315 -1.95 16.95 -9.03
C GLY A 315 -2.69 16.55 -7.75
N LEU A 316 -2.24 17.07 -6.61
CA LEU A 316 -2.87 16.82 -5.31
C LEU A 316 -4.26 17.45 -5.19
N VAL A 317 -4.44 18.66 -5.70
CA VAL A 317 -5.76 19.33 -5.79
C VAL A 317 -6.74 18.48 -6.59
N LYS A 318 -6.35 18.04 -7.79
CA LYS A 318 -7.19 17.18 -8.64
C LYS A 318 -7.50 15.83 -7.98
N ALA A 319 -6.54 15.26 -7.27
CA ALA A 319 -6.76 14.02 -6.51
C ALA A 319 -7.79 14.22 -5.39
N LEU A 320 -7.69 15.31 -4.64
CA LEU A 320 -8.64 15.64 -3.57
C LEU A 320 -10.04 15.91 -4.11
N GLN A 321 -10.17 16.68 -5.18
CA GLN A 321 -11.46 16.92 -5.84
C GLN A 321 -12.14 15.62 -6.22
N ARG A 322 -11.44 14.74 -6.95
CA ARG A 322 -11.99 13.44 -7.36
C ARG A 322 -12.41 12.59 -6.16
N ASN A 323 -11.58 12.55 -5.11
CA ASN A 323 -11.88 11.72 -3.95
C ASN A 323 -13.09 12.23 -3.17
N VAL A 324 -13.19 13.55 -2.96
CA VAL A 324 -14.31 14.18 -2.26
C VAL A 324 -15.60 14.02 -3.06
N VAL A 325 -15.57 14.27 -4.38
CA VAL A 325 -16.73 14.09 -5.25
C VAL A 325 -17.22 12.64 -5.19
N ASN A 326 -16.33 11.65 -5.36
CA ASN A 326 -16.71 10.25 -5.31
C ASN A 326 -17.37 9.85 -3.98
N ARG A 327 -16.84 10.35 -2.85
CA ARG A 327 -17.40 10.07 -1.51
C ARG A 327 -18.76 10.72 -1.29
N ILE A 328 -19.00 11.90 -1.86
CA ILE A 328 -20.28 12.60 -1.73
C ILE A 328 -21.34 11.99 -2.65
N THR A 329 -20.98 11.63 -3.89
CA THR A 329 -21.92 11.07 -4.87
C THR A 329 -22.25 9.60 -4.62
N ALA A 330 -21.29 8.84 -4.09
CA ALA A 330 -21.45 7.43 -3.74
C ALA A 330 -20.91 7.17 -2.32
N PRO A 331 -21.64 7.60 -1.26
CA PRO A 331 -21.17 7.46 0.11
C PRO A 331 -21.13 5.99 0.53
N GLU A 332 -19.94 5.53 0.93
CA GLU A 332 -19.71 4.16 1.43
C GLU A 332 -19.81 4.07 2.97
N SER A 333 -19.90 5.21 3.66
CA SER A 333 -19.99 5.29 5.13
C SER A 333 -20.90 6.42 5.62
N GLU A 334 -21.35 6.35 6.88
CA GLU A 334 -22.10 7.46 7.52
C GLU A 334 -21.28 8.76 7.58
N ALA A 335 -19.95 8.66 7.72
CA ALA A 335 -19.06 9.82 7.69
C ALA A 335 -19.01 10.48 6.31
N ASP A 336 -19.11 9.70 5.22
CA ASP A 336 -19.15 10.26 3.87
C ASP A 336 -20.47 11.00 3.60
N LYS A 337 -21.58 10.56 4.22
CA LYS A 337 -22.89 11.24 4.10
C LYS A 337 -22.87 12.66 4.69
N THR A 338 -22.07 12.91 5.74
CA THR A 338 -21.95 14.24 6.36
C THR A 338 -20.79 15.06 5.79
N LEU A 339 -19.95 14.48 4.93
CA LEU A 339 -18.70 15.08 4.46
C LEU A 339 -18.90 16.45 3.80
N TYR A 340 -19.95 16.61 2.99
CA TYR A 340 -20.29 17.90 2.36
C TYR A 340 -20.46 18.99 3.43
N SER A 341 -21.32 18.74 4.43
CA SER A 341 -21.57 19.69 5.51
C SER A 341 -20.38 19.88 6.45
N ASP A 342 -19.58 18.84 6.66
CA ASP A 342 -18.39 18.90 7.51
C ASP A 342 -17.32 19.81 6.87
N ILE A 343 -17.19 19.77 5.55
CA ILE A 343 -16.31 20.65 4.78
C ILE A 343 -16.77 22.11 4.88
N GLU A 344 -18.07 22.39 4.73
CA GLU A 344 -18.60 23.76 4.88
C GLU A 344 -18.33 24.35 6.26
N LYS A 345 -18.46 23.53 7.31
CA LYS A 345 -18.17 23.95 8.69
C LYS A 345 -16.68 24.15 8.95
N MET A 346 -15.81 23.36 8.31
CA MET A 346 -14.36 23.51 8.41
C MET A 346 -13.84 24.75 7.68
N LEU A 347 -14.54 25.21 6.64
CA LEU A 347 -14.17 26.37 5.82
C LEU A 347 -15.24 27.47 5.88
N PRO A 348 -15.56 28.04 7.07
CA PRO A 348 -16.62 29.02 7.19
C PRO A 348 -16.25 30.29 6.43
N GLY A 349 -17.13 30.72 5.52
CA GLY A 349 -16.99 31.98 4.77
C GLY A 349 -16.00 31.94 3.61
N VAL A 350 -15.49 30.76 3.21
CA VAL A 350 -14.74 30.62 1.95
C VAL A 350 -15.74 30.56 0.80
N GLU A 351 -15.72 31.56 -0.08
CA GLU A 351 -16.56 31.57 -1.28
C GLU A 351 -16.02 30.61 -2.35
N GLY A 352 -16.91 30.00 -3.12
CA GLY A 352 -16.54 29.15 -4.25
C GLY A 352 -15.93 27.80 -3.86
N ILE A 353 -16.14 27.29 -2.64
CA ILE A 353 -15.72 25.92 -2.24
C ILE A 353 -16.33 24.89 -3.20
N TRP A 354 -17.61 25.08 -3.51
CA TRP A 354 -18.41 24.19 -4.34
C TRP A 354 -18.72 24.85 -5.67
N GLY A 355 -18.77 24.03 -6.72
CA GLY A 355 -19.21 24.41 -8.05
C GLY A 355 -20.15 23.35 -8.60
N LEU A 356 -20.56 23.54 -9.85
CA LEU A 356 -21.32 22.57 -10.62
C LEU A 356 -20.45 22.07 -11.77
N ASP A 357 -20.45 20.77 -12.02
CA ASP A 357 -19.87 20.20 -13.25
C ASP A 357 -20.82 20.36 -14.45
N GLU A 358 -20.42 19.84 -15.61
CA GLU A 358 -21.21 19.91 -16.85
C GLU A 358 -22.59 19.22 -16.74
N GLU A 359 -22.71 18.26 -15.82
CA GLU A 359 -23.94 17.51 -15.53
C GLU A 359 -24.76 18.15 -14.40
N SER A 360 -24.35 19.33 -13.91
CA SER A 360 -24.95 20.02 -12.77
C SER A 360 -24.84 19.27 -11.44
N ASN A 361 -23.87 18.37 -11.30
CA ASN A 361 -23.52 17.75 -10.02
C ASN A 361 -22.66 18.70 -9.19
N VAL A 362 -22.85 18.66 -7.87
CA VAL A 362 -22.03 19.45 -6.93
C VAL A 362 -20.62 18.87 -6.87
N VAL A 363 -19.62 19.71 -7.15
CA VAL A 363 -18.21 19.33 -7.13
C VAL A 363 -17.37 20.26 -6.27
N LEU A 364 -16.34 19.71 -5.62
CA LEU A 364 -15.32 20.51 -4.95
C LEU A 364 -14.51 21.26 -6.01
N THR A 365 -14.46 22.59 -5.94
CA THR A 365 -13.67 23.39 -6.90
C THR A 365 -12.18 23.29 -6.59
N PRO A 366 -11.29 23.69 -7.53
CA PRO A 366 -9.86 23.78 -7.25
C PRO A 366 -9.55 24.72 -6.06
N LEU A 367 -10.27 25.84 -5.94
CA LEU A 367 -10.16 26.77 -4.81
C LEU A 367 -10.61 26.14 -3.49
N GLY A 368 -11.70 25.38 -3.49
CA GLY A 368 -12.17 24.62 -2.33
C GLY A 368 -11.16 23.57 -1.88
N ALA A 369 -10.57 22.82 -2.82
CA ALA A 369 -9.52 21.85 -2.54
C ALA A 369 -8.24 22.50 -1.98
N LEU A 370 -7.81 23.64 -2.54
CA LEU A 370 -6.70 24.43 -1.99
C LEU A 370 -7.00 24.91 -0.57
N ALA A 371 -8.20 25.44 -0.31
CA ALA A 371 -8.61 25.86 1.03
C ALA A 371 -8.59 24.70 2.02
N LEU A 372 -9.05 23.51 1.64
CA LEU A 372 -8.99 22.30 2.46
C LEU A 372 -7.54 21.88 2.76
N LEU A 373 -6.67 21.82 1.74
CA LEU A 373 -5.26 21.46 1.93
C LEU A 373 -4.55 22.46 2.84
N LYS A 374 -4.87 23.76 2.71
CA LYS A 374 -4.34 24.82 3.57
C LYS A 374 -4.83 24.68 5.00
N GLN A 375 -6.13 24.47 5.20
CA GLN A 375 -6.73 24.30 6.53
C GLN A 375 -6.25 23.01 7.22
N ALA A 376 -5.95 21.97 6.45
CA ALA A 376 -5.31 20.74 6.93
C ALA A 376 -3.80 20.92 7.18
N GLY A 377 -3.21 22.05 6.78
CA GLY A 377 -1.81 22.41 7.02
C GLY A 377 -0.81 21.79 6.04
N TYR A 378 -1.25 21.16 4.95
CA TYR A 378 -0.36 20.52 3.96
C TYR A 378 0.27 21.54 3.01
N ILE A 379 -0.38 22.68 2.79
CA ILE A 379 0.13 23.74 1.93
C ILE A 379 0.07 25.11 2.60
N GLN A 380 0.95 25.99 2.17
CA GLN A 380 0.93 27.41 2.47
C GLN A 380 0.69 28.17 1.16
N THR A 381 -0.18 29.17 1.21
CA THR A 381 -0.39 30.08 0.08
C THR A 381 0.23 31.43 0.41
N LYS A 382 1.03 31.97 -0.51
CA LYS A 382 1.48 33.36 -0.42
C LYS A 382 0.39 34.23 -1.03
N SER A 383 -0.20 35.11 -0.22
CA SER A 383 -1.03 36.19 -0.74
C SER A 383 -0.16 37.06 -1.65
N LYS A 384 -0.65 37.35 -2.86
CA LYS A 384 -0.06 38.37 -3.72
C LYS A 384 -0.13 39.75 -3.07
#